data_AF-A0A9D4GVN0-F1
#
_entry.id   AF-A0A9D4GVN0-F1
#
_cell.length_a   1.000
_cell.length_b   1.000
_cell.length_c   1.000
_cell.angle_alpha   90.00
_cell.angle_beta   90.00
_cell.angle_gamma   90.00
#
_symmetry.space_group_name_H-M   'P 1'
#
loop_
_entity.id
_entity.type
_entity.pdbx_description
1 polymer ?
#
loop_
_entity_poly.entity_id
_entity_poly.type
_entity_poly.pdbx_seq_one_letter_code
_entity_poly.pdbx_strand_id
1 'polypeptide(L)'
;MADYVELLKDKRTGNWFKLFIACFITKQGLEKFVDSGLKKFHEDIYTRVFKMKKIPEGTECHQCKPQKIFCKNPQPCEHGICDKVHEMVAREHALKTPSWSNTQCWMSSYWEVAKCFLPSSGYRENTGVKDTDFNGIVSLMIHCKHFQNSLSFYIADEKSVLSKARGIGRLVRHAAELAITDQDMDTHFNVLLKLLEDPKCLLQDPAAQTAARNIRLLHDDNLEFLSGDNGDMLRELTNQQRTIFKMR
;
A
#
# COMPACT_ATOMS: atom_id res chain seq x y z
N MET A 1 -21.66 15.16 -6.77
CA MET A 1 -22.41 14.22 -7.64
C MET A 1 -22.71 14.79 -9.02
N ALA A 2 -23.04 16.08 -9.19
CA ALA A 2 -23.25 16.66 -10.53
C ALA A 2 -22.02 16.52 -11.46
N ASP A 3 -20.81 16.77 -10.96
CA ASP A 3 -19.56 16.64 -11.74
C ASP A 3 -19.20 15.19 -12.11
N TYR A 4 -19.72 14.21 -11.35
CA TYR A 4 -19.53 12.78 -11.58
C TYR A 4 -20.30 12.30 -12.81
N VAL A 5 -21.55 12.77 -12.95
CA VAL A 5 -22.42 12.44 -14.07
C VAL A 5 -21.86 12.99 -15.38
N GLU A 6 -21.15 14.13 -15.35
CA GLU A 6 -20.48 14.68 -16.53
C GLU A 6 -19.24 13.87 -16.96
N LEU A 7 -18.42 13.41 -16.01
CA LEU A 7 -17.24 12.57 -16.30
C LEU A 7 -17.61 11.21 -16.91
N LEU A 8 -18.80 10.70 -16.62
CA LEU A 8 -19.34 9.48 -17.21
C LEU A 8 -19.93 9.67 -18.62
N LYS A 9 -20.11 10.91 -19.11
CA LYS A 9 -20.65 11.17 -20.46
C LYS A 9 -19.68 10.74 -21.56
N ASP A 10 -18.37 10.94 -21.34
CA ASP A 10 -17.34 10.37 -22.22
C ASP A 10 -16.96 8.98 -21.73
N LYS A 11 -17.11 7.97 -22.59
CA LYS A 11 -16.91 6.57 -22.21
C LYS A 11 -15.49 6.32 -21.71
N ARG A 12 -14.47 6.91 -22.34
CA ARG A 12 -13.06 6.67 -21.98
C ARG A 12 -12.71 7.33 -20.65
N THR A 13 -13.26 8.50 -20.40
CA THR A 13 -13.16 9.22 -19.11
C THR A 13 -13.91 8.49 -18.00
N GLY A 14 -15.08 7.96 -18.32
CA GLY A 14 -15.83 7.10 -17.41
C GLY A 14 -15.05 5.84 -17.02
N ASN A 15 -14.41 5.17 -17.99
CA ASN A 15 -13.58 3.99 -17.73
C ASN A 15 -12.35 4.31 -16.86
N TRP A 16 -11.66 5.43 -17.13
CA TRP A 16 -10.57 5.89 -16.28
C TRP A 16 -11.04 6.11 -14.84
N PHE A 17 -12.19 6.75 -14.68
CA PHE A 17 -12.75 7.08 -13.39
C PHE A 17 -13.22 5.83 -12.62
N LYS A 18 -13.88 4.88 -13.29
CA LYS A 18 -14.19 3.55 -12.74
C LYS A 18 -12.92 2.84 -12.27
N LEU A 19 -11.84 2.89 -13.06
CA LEU A 19 -10.58 2.27 -12.69
C LEU A 19 -9.94 2.92 -11.47
N PHE A 20 -10.02 4.26 -11.35
CA PHE A 20 -9.62 4.98 -10.15
C PHE A 20 -10.39 4.46 -8.92
N ILE A 21 -11.72 4.35 -9.01
CA ILE A 21 -12.55 3.83 -7.91
C ILE A 21 -12.16 2.38 -7.60
N ALA A 22 -11.94 1.54 -8.61
CA ALA A 22 -11.53 0.16 -8.42
C ALA A 22 -10.20 0.06 -7.63
N CYS A 23 -9.22 0.93 -7.89
CA CYS A 23 -8.00 1.01 -7.09
C CYS A 23 -8.28 1.36 -5.62
N PHE A 24 -9.20 2.30 -5.37
CA PHE A 24 -9.60 2.68 -4.02
C PHE A 24 -10.30 1.53 -3.28
N ILE A 25 -11.24 0.85 -3.92
CA ILE A 25 -11.91 -0.34 -3.37
C ILE A 25 -10.91 -1.47 -3.10
N THR A 26 -9.97 -1.70 -4.03
CA THR A 26 -8.92 -2.71 -3.87
C THR A 26 -8.06 -2.41 -2.66
N LYS A 27 -7.63 -1.14 -2.48
CA LYS A 27 -6.90 -0.70 -1.29
C LYS A 27 -7.70 -1.06 -0.03
N GLN A 28 -8.97 -0.67 0.06
CA GLN A 28 -9.82 -0.96 1.22
C GLN A 28 -9.90 -2.46 1.53
N GLY A 29 -10.05 -3.30 0.50
CA GLY A 29 -10.05 -4.76 0.66
C GLY A 29 -8.75 -5.34 1.21
N LEU A 30 -7.62 -4.66 0.99
CA LEU A 30 -6.30 -5.08 1.46
C LEU A 30 -5.92 -4.50 2.83
N GLU A 31 -6.61 -3.46 3.33
CA GLU A 31 -6.17 -2.70 4.50
C GLU A 31 -5.95 -3.57 5.73
N LYS A 32 -6.94 -4.40 6.07
CA LYS A 32 -6.88 -5.23 7.28
C LYS A 32 -5.78 -6.29 7.19
N PHE A 33 -5.62 -6.91 6.02
CA PHE A 33 -4.58 -7.90 5.77
C PHE A 33 -3.18 -7.28 5.93
N VAL A 34 -2.96 -6.12 5.29
CA VAL A 34 -1.67 -5.44 5.34
C VAL A 34 -1.38 -4.93 6.75
N ASP A 35 -2.36 -4.33 7.43
CA ASP A 35 -2.19 -3.83 8.79
C ASP A 35 -1.84 -4.95 9.78
N SER A 36 -2.59 -6.05 9.73
CA SER A 36 -2.36 -7.21 10.61
C SER A 36 -1.01 -7.88 10.31
N GLY A 37 -0.67 -8.03 9.03
CA GLY A 37 0.62 -8.57 8.59
C GLY A 37 1.80 -7.73 9.07
N LEU A 38 1.69 -6.40 8.98
CA LEU A 38 2.73 -5.48 9.43
C LEU A 38 2.92 -5.49 10.96
N LYS A 39 1.83 -5.56 11.73
CA LYS A 39 1.91 -5.70 13.20
C LYS A 39 2.63 -6.99 13.59
N LYS A 40 2.23 -8.11 13.01
CA LYS A 40 2.90 -9.41 13.24
C LYS A 40 4.36 -9.39 12.82
N PHE A 41 4.67 -8.82 11.67
CA PHE A 41 6.03 -8.67 11.18
C PHE A 41 6.90 -7.83 12.11
N HIS A 42 6.36 -6.72 12.62
CA HIS A 42 7.05 -5.85 13.58
C HIS A 42 7.30 -6.60 14.89
N GLU A 43 6.30 -7.27 15.45
CA GLU A 43 6.44 -8.11 16.64
C GLU A 43 7.51 -9.20 16.46
N ASP A 44 7.55 -9.85 15.30
CA ASP A 44 8.56 -10.87 14.96
C ASP A 44 9.99 -10.29 14.93
N ILE A 45 10.18 -9.13 14.32
CA ILE A 45 11.49 -8.44 14.31
C ILE A 45 11.91 -8.14 15.74
N TYR A 46 11.03 -7.53 16.52
CA TYR A 46 11.34 -7.07 17.87
C TYR A 46 11.70 -8.26 18.75
N THR A 47 10.81 -9.25 18.80
CA THR A 47 11.03 -10.47 19.58
C THR A 47 12.38 -11.11 19.26
N ARG A 48 12.77 -11.18 17.98
CA ARG A 48 14.07 -11.72 17.57
C ARG A 48 15.23 -10.85 18.04
N VAL A 49 15.16 -9.54 17.85
CA VAL A 49 16.23 -8.60 18.26
C VAL A 49 16.44 -8.63 19.78
N PHE A 50 15.37 -8.50 20.56
CA PHE A 50 15.43 -8.52 22.02
C PHE A 50 15.98 -9.85 22.54
N LYS A 51 15.50 -10.98 22.02
CA LYS A 51 16.03 -12.32 22.37
C LYS A 51 17.51 -12.46 22.00
N MET A 52 17.92 -12.06 20.79
CA MET A 52 19.31 -12.17 20.33
C MET A 52 20.27 -11.33 21.17
N LYS A 53 19.82 -10.15 21.63
CA LYS A 53 20.64 -9.24 22.42
C LYS A 53 20.51 -9.46 23.94
N LYS A 54 19.63 -10.37 24.38
CA LYS A 54 19.30 -10.60 25.81
C LYS A 54 18.86 -9.32 26.51
N ILE A 55 18.12 -8.47 25.81
CA ILE A 55 17.62 -7.20 26.33
C ILE A 55 16.18 -7.43 26.84
N PRO A 56 15.79 -6.86 27.99
CA PRO A 56 14.41 -6.93 28.46
C PRO A 56 13.43 -6.40 27.42
N GLU A 57 12.31 -7.11 27.24
CA GLU A 57 11.20 -6.64 26.41
C GLU A 57 10.74 -5.26 26.89
N GLY A 58 10.44 -4.36 25.93
CA GLY A 58 10.05 -2.98 26.25
C GLY A 58 11.20 -2.00 26.46
N THR A 59 12.46 -2.40 26.28
CA THR A 59 13.58 -1.43 26.32
C THR A 59 13.54 -0.53 25.08
N GLU A 60 13.33 0.77 25.29
CA GLU A 60 13.37 1.79 24.24
C GLU A 60 14.80 2.29 23.98
N CYS A 61 15.14 2.61 22.74
CA CYS A 61 16.38 3.32 22.44
C CYS A 61 16.11 4.81 22.23
N HIS A 62 16.39 5.59 23.27
CA HIS A 62 16.23 7.06 23.24
C HIS A 62 17.37 7.79 22.49
N GLN A 63 18.47 7.11 22.19
CA GLN A 63 19.67 7.68 21.55
C GLN A 63 19.57 7.70 20.02
N CYS A 64 18.99 6.68 19.41
CA CYS A 64 18.84 6.58 17.96
C CYS A 64 17.62 7.38 17.48
N LYS A 65 17.79 8.65 17.14
CA LYS A 65 16.84 9.32 16.23
C LYS A 65 17.09 8.74 14.83
N PRO A 66 16.12 8.13 14.12
CA PRO A 66 16.34 7.57 12.77
C PRO A 66 16.88 8.59 11.76
N GLN A 67 16.48 9.85 11.91
CA GLN A 67 17.01 10.96 11.11
C GLN A 67 18.53 11.18 11.32
N LYS A 68 19.08 10.72 12.46
CA LYS A 68 20.50 10.82 12.83
C LYS A 68 21.30 9.52 12.62
N ILE A 69 20.67 8.41 12.23
CA ILE A 69 21.42 7.26 11.71
C ILE A 69 22.00 7.60 10.32
N PHE A 70 21.45 8.62 9.65
CA PHE A 70 22.04 9.30 8.46
C PHE A 70 22.85 10.56 8.79
N CYS A 71 23.07 10.89 10.07
CA CYS A 71 24.08 11.90 10.38
C CYS A 71 25.44 11.31 10.03
N LYS A 72 26.32 12.15 9.47
CA LYS A 72 27.67 11.81 9.03
C LYS A 72 28.58 11.15 10.10
N ASN A 73 28.07 10.95 11.33
CA ASN A 73 28.66 10.23 12.46
C ASN A 73 27.53 9.66 13.37
N PRO A 74 26.99 8.46 13.12
CA PRO A 74 26.05 7.84 14.04
C PRO A 74 26.80 7.48 15.34
N GLN A 75 26.33 7.97 16.50
CA GLN A 75 26.80 7.38 17.75
C GLN A 75 26.26 5.94 17.84
N PRO A 76 27.09 4.97 18.28
CA PRO A 76 26.65 3.60 18.42
C PRO A 76 25.44 3.55 19.36
N CYS A 77 24.38 2.84 18.95
CA CYS A 77 23.32 2.48 19.88
C CYS A 77 23.94 1.70 21.04
N GLU A 78 23.81 2.18 22.29
CA GLU A 78 24.39 1.56 23.49
C GLU A 78 24.17 0.03 23.56
N HIS A 79 23.01 -0.42 23.08
CA HIS A 79 22.61 -1.83 23.09
C HIS A 79 22.71 -2.51 21.71
N GLY A 80 23.09 -1.78 20.66
CA GLY A 80 23.15 -2.28 19.27
C GLY A 80 21.81 -2.77 18.72
N ILE A 81 20.69 -2.27 19.25
CA ILE A 81 19.32 -2.62 18.82
C ILE A 81 19.06 -2.06 17.42
N CYS A 82 19.40 -0.78 17.21
CA CYS A 82 19.16 -0.07 15.95
C CYS A 82 19.84 -0.76 14.77
N ASP A 83 21.10 -1.19 14.92
CA ASP A 83 21.84 -1.88 13.86
C ASP A 83 21.21 -3.22 13.52
N LYS A 84 20.73 -3.95 14.54
CA LYS A 84 20.12 -5.26 14.33
C LYS A 84 18.76 -5.16 13.69
N VAL A 85 17.94 -4.18 14.07
CA VAL A 85 16.67 -3.90 13.39
C VAL A 85 16.93 -3.46 11.96
N HIS A 86 17.91 -2.60 11.72
CA HIS A 86 18.30 -2.20 10.36
C HIS A 86 18.68 -3.41 9.51
N GLU A 87 19.53 -4.30 10.02
CA GLU A 87 19.92 -5.55 9.34
C GLU A 87 18.70 -6.43 9.04
N MET A 88 17.78 -6.57 9.98
CA MET A 88 16.57 -7.39 9.80
C MET A 88 15.62 -6.79 8.77
N VAL A 89 15.34 -5.49 8.84
CA VAL A 89 14.52 -4.78 7.85
C VAL A 89 15.15 -4.90 6.46
N ALA A 90 16.46 -4.66 6.34
CA ALA A 90 17.18 -4.81 5.07
C ALA A 90 17.13 -6.27 4.57
N ARG A 91 17.18 -7.26 5.47
CA ARG A 91 17.08 -8.68 5.11
C ARG A 91 15.72 -9.03 4.51
N GLU A 92 14.67 -8.47 5.09
CA GLU A 92 13.28 -8.68 4.71
C GLU A 92 12.85 -7.79 3.53
N HIS A 93 13.66 -6.81 3.14
CA HIS A 93 13.46 -6.05 1.91
C HIS A 93 13.88 -6.89 0.69
N ALA A 94 13.00 -7.00 -0.30
CA ALA A 94 13.21 -7.79 -1.51
C ALA A 94 14.50 -7.38 -2.25
N LEU A 95 14.74 -6.07 -2.34
CA LEU A 95 15.91 -5.49 -3.01
C LEU A 95 17.08 -5.17 -2.06
N LYS A 96 16.97 -5.45 -0.76
CA LYS A 96 17.99 -5.08 0.26
C LYS A 96 18.27 -3.57 0.41
N THR A 97 17.41 -2.71 -0.14
CA THR A 97 17.55 -1.25 -0.13
C THR A 97 16.31 -0.57 0.50
N PRO A 98 16.09 -0.74 1.82
CA PRO A 98 14.97 -0.10 2.50
C PRO A 98 15.02 1.44 2.44
N SER A 99 13.84 2.05 2.33
CA SER A 99 13.65 3.51 2.30
C SER A 99 13.54 4.11 3.69
N TRP A 100 14.67 4.47 4.26
CA TRP A 100 14.69 5.05 5.60
C TRP A 100 14.31 6.54 5.65
N SER A 101 14.24 7.23 4.51
CA SER A 101 13.88 8.65 4.42
C SER A 101 12.44 8.94 4.86
N ASN A 102 11.56 7.93 4.82
CA ASN A 102 10.18 8.07 5.25
C ASN A 102 10.00 7.89 6.76
N THR A 103 10.93 7.24 7.47
CA THR A 103 10.78 7.00 8.92
C THR A 103 11.26 8.19 9.74
N GLN A 104 10.47 8.55 10.74
CA GLN A 104 10.79 9.51 11.79
C GLN A 104 11.29 8.82 13.06
N CYS A 105 10.67 7.70 13.47
CA CYS A 105 11.03 6.91 14.66
C CYS A 105 10.65 5.43 14.46
N TRP A 106 11.56 4.57 13.95
CA TRP A 106 11.25 3.15 13.72
C TRP A 106 10.82 2.37 14.98
N MET A 107 11.09 2.91 16.19
CA MET A 107 10.62 2.36 17.47
C MET A 107 9.21 2.76 17.89
N SER A 108 8.67 3.86 17.37
CA SER A 108 7.40 4.37 17.88
C SER A 108 6.18 3.57 17.42
N SER A 109 6.27 2.90 16.27
CA SER A 109 5.16 2.09 15.77
C SER A 109 5.59 1.06 14.72
N TYR A 110 4.77 0.03 14.54
CA TYR A 110 4.90 -0.93 13.43
C TYR A 110 4.92 -0.23 12.06
N TRP A 111 4.18 0.87 11.95
CA TRP A 111 4.06 1.64 10.73
C TRP A 111 5.36 2.35 10.34
N GLU A 112 6.15 2.79 11.31
CA GLU A 112 7.44 3.43 11.04
C GLU A 112 8.46 2.44 10.44
N VAL A 113 8.42 1.17 10.84
CA VAL A 113 9.17 0.10 10.15
C VAL A 113 8.58 -0.18 8.77
N ALA A 114 7.24 -0.20 8.65
CA ALA A 114 6.55 -0.42 7.38
C ALA A 114 6.92 0.59 6.29
N LYS A 115 7.11 1.86 6.66
CA LYS A 115 7.55 2.94 5.75
C LYS A 115 8.87 2.66 5.03
N CYS A 116 9.70 1.77 5.59
CA CYS A 116 10.96 1.35 4.98
C CYS A 116 10.77 0.52 3.70
N PHE A 117 9.57 0.03 3.45
CA PHE A 117 9.22 -0.76 2.26
C PHE A 117 8.45 0.08 1.22
N LEU A 118 8.13 1.34 1.54
CA LEU A 118 7.50 2.28 0.63
C LEU A 118 8.53 2.92 -0.31
N PRO A 119 8.09 3.53 -1.43
CA PRO A 119 8.95 4.36 -2.28
C PRO A 119 9.70 5.45 -1.49
N SER A 120 10.85 5.91 -2.00
CA SER A 120 11.81 6.78 -1.28
C SER A 120 11.28 8.13 -0.79
N SER A 121 10.11 8.56 -1.25
CA SER A 121 9.52 9.85 -0.92
C SER A 121 8.00 9.82 -0.99
N GLY A 122 7.36 10.78 -0.33
CA GLY A 122 5.90 10.99 -0.43
C GLY A 122 5.06 10.29 0.65
N TYR A 123 5.70 9.54 1.57
CA TYR A 123 4.99 8.76 2.59
C TYR A 123 5.41 9.07 4.03
N ARG A 124 6.19 10.14 4.23
CA ARG A 124 6.72 10.51 5.54
C ARG A 124 5.63 10.84 6.56
N GLU A 125 4.59 11.54 6.12
CA GLU A 125 3.50 12.03 6.98
C GLU A 125 2.37 10.99 7.18
N ASN A 126 2.40 9.87 6.46
CA ASN A 126 1.37 8.84 6.59
C ASN A 126 1.46 8.19 7.97
N THR A 127 0.35 8.03 8.67
CA THR A 127 0.34 7.44 10.02
C THR A 127 -0.08 5.97 10.05
N GLY A 128 -0.64 5.45 8.95
CA GLY A 128 -1.00 4.05 8.84
C GLY A 128 -1.35 3.61 7.42
N VAL A 129 -1.81 2.35 7.34
CA VAL A 129 -2.31 1.72 6.11
C VAL A 129 -3.46 2.53 5.51
N LYS A 130 -4.39 3.01 6.35
CA LYS A 130 -5.55 3.80 5.91
C LYS A 130 -5.15 5.10 5.21
N ASP A 131 -4.09 5.77 5.66
CA ASP A 131 -3.60 7.03 5.05
C ASP A 131 -2.74 6.80 3.81
N THR A 132 -2.49 5.54 3.48
CA THR A 132 -1.58 5.17 2.40
C THR A 132 -2.35 4.83 1.16
N ASP A 133 -2.01 5.51 0.08
CA ASP A 133 -2.62 5.29 -1.21
C ASP A 133 -2.39 3.86 -1.74
N PHE A 134 -3.19 3.45 -2.72
CA PHE A 134 -3.11 2.11 -3.32
C PHE A 134 -1.70 1.73 -3.83
N ASN A 135 -0.97 2.66 -4.47
CA ASN A 135 0.40 2.38 -4.95
C ASN A 135 1.38 2.16 -3.80
N GLY A 136 1.21 2.89 -2.70
CA GLY A 136 1.99 2.71 -1.48
C GLY A 136 1.78 1.30 -0.91
N ILE A 137 0.52 0.88 -0.77
CA ILE A 137 0.16 -0.47 -0.28
C ILE A 137 0.75 -1.57 -1.17
N VAL A 138 0.54 -1.50 -2.48
CA VAL A 138 1.06 -2.51 -3.42
C VAL A 138 2.60 -2.48 -3.44
N SER A 139 3.24 -1.31 -3.38
CA SER A 139 4.70 -1.21 -3.33
C SER A 139 5.27 -1.86 -2.07
N LEU A 140 4.62 -1.66 -0.93
CA LEU A 140 4.98 -2.31 0.33
C LEU A 140 4.94 -3.83 0.20
N MET A 141 3.87 -4.39 -0.38
CA MET A 141 3.73 -5.83 -0.61
C MET A 141 4.82 -6.36 -1.58
N ILE A 142 5.15 -5.59 -2.62
CA ILE A 142 6.24 -5.94 -3.56
C ILE A 142 7.60 -5.93 -2.88
N HIS A 143 7.88 -4.98 -2.01
CA HIS A 143 9.21 -4.80 -1.44
C HIS A 143 9.43 -5.60 -0.16
N CYS A 144 8.38 -6.06 0.51
CA CYS A 144 8.48 -6.78 1.78
C CYS A 144 8.32 -8.30 1.58
N LYS A 145 9.38 -9.06 1.87
CA LYS A 145 9.39 -10.52 1.74
C LYS A 145 8.37 -11.21 2.63
N HIS A 146 8.02 -10.63 3.78
CA HIS A 146 6.95 -11.14 4.63
C HIS A 146 5.63 -11.27 3.88
N PHE A 147 5.27 -10.25 3.09
CA PHE A 147 4.08 -10.29 2.24
C PHE A 147 4.26 -11.21 1.04
N GLN A 148 5.44 -11.18 0.39
CA GLN A 148 5.71 -12.11 -0.72
C GLN A 148 5.54 -13.58 -0.31
N ASN A 149 6.01 -13.94 0.87
CA ASN A 149 5.89 -15.30 1.38
C ASN A 149 4.45 -15.64 1.81
N SER A 150 3.64 -14.65 2.16
CA SER A 150 2.26 -14.83 2.60
C SER A 150 1.27 -14.93 1.44
N LEU A 151 1.58 -14.27 0.32
CA LEU A 151 0.74 -14.22 -0.88
C LEU A 151 1.04 -15.42 -1.79
N SER A 152 0.61 -16.61 -1.37
CA SER A 152 0.59 -17.77 -2.28
C SER A 152 -0.66 -17.68 -3.18
N PHE A 153 -0.44 -17.39 -4.46
CA PHE A 153 -1.46 -17.41 -5.52
C PHE A 153 -1.71 -18.86 -6.01
N TYR A 154 -2.94 -19.18 -6.43
CA TYR A 154 -3.26 -20.48 -7.03
C TYR A 154 -2.97 -20.52 -8.52
N ILE A 155 -3.26 -19.43 -9.23
CA ILE A 155 -3.33 -19.44 -10.69
C ILE A 155 -2.29 -18.48 -11.30
N ALA A 156 -2.14 -17.29 -10.75
CA ALA A 156 -1.29 -16.25 -11.31
C ALA A 156 0.10 -16.20 -10.66
N ASP A 157 1.08 -15.71 -11.42
CA ASP A 157 2.37 -15.32 -10.86
C ASP A 157 2.20 -14.07 -9.99
N GLU A 158 2.50 -14.19 -8.70
CA GLU A 158 2.38 -13.12 -7.70
C GLU A 158 3.04 -11.82 -8.16
N LYS A 159 4.32 -11.91 -8.57
CA LYS A 159 5.12 -10.73 -8.93
C LYS A 159 4.52 -10.02 -10.13
N SER A 160 4.01 -10.78 -11.10
CA SER A 160 3.27 -10.26 -12.24
C SER A 160 2.00 -9.53 -11.82
N VAL A 161 1.17 -10.10 -10.94
CA VAL A 161 -0.07 -9.46 -10.49
C VAL A 161 0.21 -8.17 -9.73
N LEU A 162 1.12 -8.21 -8.74
CA LEU A 162 1.47 -7.02 -7.95
C LEU A 162 2.10 -5.91 -8.81
N SER A 163 3.00 -6.27 -9.74
CA SER A 163 3.62 -5.30 -10.63
C SER A 163 2.60 -4.63 -11.56
N LYS A 164 1.67 -5.41 -12.13
CA LYS A 164 0.57 -4.90 -12.96
C LYS A 164 -0.38 -4.02 -12.14
N ALA A 165 -0.75 -4.44 -10.93
CA ALA A 165 -1.57 -3.66 -10.01
C ALA A 165 -0.93 -2.30 -9.70
N ARG A 166 0.37 -2.27 -9.37
CA ARG A 166 1.11 -1.01 -9.20
C ARG A 166 1.13 -0.16 -10.47
N GLY A 167 1.25 -0.79 -11.64
CA GLY A 167 1.17 -0.10 -12.93
C GLY A 167 -0.17 0.61 -13.13
N ILE A 168 -1.28 -0.08 -12.82
CA ILE A 168 -2.64 0.47 -12.86
C ILE A 168 -2.76 1.68 -11.93
N GLY A 169 -2.30 1.55 -10.69
CA GLY A 169 -2.37 2.66 -9.72
C GLY A 169 -1.54 3.88 -10.15
N ARG A 170 -0.42 3.68 -10.86
CA ARG A 170 0.35 4.79 -11.47
C ARG A 170 -0.38 5.41 -12.66
N LEU A 171 -0.97 4.57 -13.51
CA LEU A 171 -1.75 4.99 -14.66
C LEU A 171 -2.87 5.94 -14.22
N VAL A 172 -3.71 5.53 -13.25
CA VAL A 172 -4.84 6.37 -12.82
C VAL A 172 -4.39 7.68 -12.18
N ARG A 173 -3.22 7.72 -11.53
CA ARG A 173 -2.72 8.94 -10.86
C ARG A 173 -2.00 9.93 -11.79
N HIS A 174 -1.32 9.41 -12.81
CA HIS A 174 -0.38 10.19 -13.62
C HIS A 174 -0.72 10.19 -15.11
N ALA A 175 -1.86 9.64 -15.53
CA ALA A 175 -2.25 9.68 -16.93
C ALA A 175 -2.42 11.13 -17.39
N ALA A 176 -1.67 11.49 -18.44
CA ALA A 176 -1.81 12.80 -19.11
C ALA A 176 -3.20 12.95 -19.74
N GLU A 177 -3.76 11.83 -20.21
CA GLU A 177 -5.10 11.70 -20.75
C GLU A 177 -5.93 10.85 -19.80
N LEU A 178 -7.02 11.40 -19.28
CA LEU A 178 -7.96 10.68 -18.40
C LEU A 178 -8.84 9.73 -19.23
N ALA A 179 -8.24 8.87 -20.05
CA ALA A 179 -8.96 8.09 -21.07
C ALA A 179 -8.46 6.64 -21.08
N ILE A 180 -9.38 5.69 -20.85
CA ILE A 180 -9.10 4.24 -20.87
C ILE A 180 -10.06 3.55 -21.84
N THR A 181 -9.55 2.64 -22.67
CA THR A 181 -10.39 1.85 -23.59
C THR A 181 -11.17 0.77 -22.82
N ASP A 182 -12.25 0.25 -23.40
CA ASP A 182 -13.01 -0.84 -22.76
C ASP A 182 -12.13 -2.08 -22.54
N GLN A 183 -11.31 -2.44 -23.53
CA GLN A 183 -10.41 -3.58 -23.46
C GLN A 183 -9.36 -3.43 -22.35
N ASP A 184 -8.80 -2.22 -22.19
CA ASP A 184 -7.85 -1.94 -21.12
C ASP A 184 -8.55 -1.96 -19.76
N MET A 185 -9.77 -1.40 -19.67
CA MET A 185 -10.58 -1.45 -18.46
C MET A 185 -10.80 -2.89 -18.00
N ASP A 186 -11.27 -3.77 -18.89
CA ASP A 186 -11.49 -5.19 -18.60
C ASP A 186 -10.20 -5.86 -18.12
N THR A 187 -9.09 -5.58 -18.79
CA THR A 187 -7.77 -6.13 -18.44
C THR A 187 -7.34 -5.67 -17.04
N HIS A 188 -7.54 -4.39 -16.73
CA HIS A 188 -7.14 -3.81 -15.46
C HIS A 188 -8.02 -4.28 -14.30
N PHE A 189 -9.34 -4.34 -14.49
CA PHE A 189 -10.27 -4.89 -13.51
C PHE A 189 -9.93 -6.34 -13.18
N ASN A 190 -9.63 -7.16 -14.18
CA ASN A 190 -9.20 -8.54 -13.97
C ASN A 190 -7.91 -8.67 -13.13
N VAL A 191 -6.96 -7.74 -13.27
CA VAL A 191 -5.75 -7.72 -12.43
C VAL A 191 -6.10 -7.41 -10.98
N LEU A 192 -6.97 -6.43 -10.73
CA LEU A 192 -7.38 -6.05 -9.38
C LEU A 192 -8.20 -7.15 -8.70
N LEU A 193 -9.10 -7.81 -9.44
CA LEU A 193 -9.85 -8.97 -8.94
C LEU A 193 -8.89 -10.11 -8.58
N LYS A 194 -7.93 -10.45 -9.45
CA LYS A 194 -6.91 -11.47 -9.15
C LYS A 194 -6.11 -11.14 -7.89
N LEU A 195 -5.80 -9.87 -7.65
CA LEU A 195 -5.09 -9.47 -6.44
C LEU A 195 -5.90 -9.73 -5.16
N LEU A 196 -7.22 -9.63 -5.21
CA LEU A 196 -8.11 -9.84 -4.05
C LEU A 196 -8.53 -11.30 -3.86
N GLU A 197 -8.59 -12.08 -4.95
CA GLU A 197 -9.24 -13.39 -4.94
C GLU A 197 -8.30 -14.58 -5.14
N ASP A 198 -7.17 -14.40 -5.81
CA ASP A 198 -6.24 -15.51 -6.07
C ASP A 198 -5.31 -15.82 -4.87
N PRO A 199 -4.88 -14.85 -4.04
CA PRO A 199 -4.10 -15.18 -2.85
C PRO A 199 -4.87 -16.00 -1.83
N LYS A 200 -4.29 -17.14 -1.43
CA LYS A 200 -4.83 -18.04 -0.39
C LYS A 200 -5.25 -17.31 0.89
N CYS A 201 -4.44 -16.35 1.33
CA CYS A 201 -4.68 -15.60 2.55
C CYS A 201 -5.85 -14.61 2.44
N LEU A 202 -6.35 -14.31 1.24
CA LEU A 202 -7.44 -13.36 1.00
C LEU A 202 -8.76 -14.04 0.59
N LEU A 203 -8.74 -15.32 0.21
CA LEU A 203 -9.94 -16.07 -0.18
C LEU A 203 -11.06 -16.04 0.85
N GLN A 204 -10.71 -16.08 2.13
CA GLN A 204 -11.67 -16.06 3.24
C GLN A 204 -11.69 -14.72 3.96
N ASP A 205 -10.98 -13.70 3.45
CA ASP A 205 -11.00 -12.38 4.06
C ASP A 205 -12.28 -11.63 3.64
N PRO A 206 -13.19 -11.30 4.58
CA PRO A 206 -14.47 -10.69 4.21
C PRO A 206 -14.34 -9.32 3.54
N ALA A 207 -13.30 -8.55 3.87
CA ALA A 207 -13.07 -7.24 3.27
C ALA A 207 -12.55 -7.39 1.83
N ALA A 208 -11.64 -8.32 1.58
CA ALA A 208 -11.17 -8.64 0.23
C ALA A 208 -12.32 -9.15 -0.67
N GLN A 209 -13.16 -10.05 -0.15
CA GLN A 209 -14.32 -10.56 -0.91
C GLN A 209 -15.38 -9.48 -1.17
N THR A 210 -15.63 -8.61 -0.19
CA THR A 210 -16.53 -7.46 -0.37
C THR A 210 -15.99 -6.50 -1.42
N ALA A 211 -14.69 -6.19 -1.38
CA ALA A 211 -14.02 -5.34 -2.36
C ALA A 211 -14.12 -5.94 -3.78
N ALA A 212 -13.85 -7.25 -3.92
CA ALA A 212 -13.92 -7.91 -5.22
C ALA A 212 -15.36 -7.91 -5.79
N ARG A 213 -16.37 -8.13 -4.95
CA ARG A 213 -17.78 -7.97 -5.35
C ARG A 213 -18.08 -6.55 -5.81
N ASN A 214 -17.66 -5.53 -5.06
CA ASN A 214 -17.92 -4.14 -5.41
C ASN A 214 -17.21 -3.73 -6.72
N ILE A 215 -16.02 -4.28 -7.00
CA ILE A 215 -15.33 -4.08 -8.29
C ILE A 215 -16.13 -4.68 -9.45
N ARG A 216 -16.75 -5.85 -9.29
CA ARG A 216 -17.63 -6.42 -10.32
C ARG A 216 -18.88 -5.57 -10.54
N LEU A 217 -19.53 -5.12 -9.47
CA LEU A 217 -20.69 -4.21 -9.59
C LEU A 217 -20.31 -2.92 -10.32
N LEU A 218 -19.15 -2.35 -10.01
CA LEU A 218 -18.62 -1.17 -10.70
C LEU A 218 -18.34 -1.40 -12.18
N HIS A 219 -17.86 -2.60 -12.54
CA HIS A 219 -17.63 -3.02 -13.92
C HIS A 219 -18.96 -3.05 -14.70
N ASP A 220 -20.00 -3.63 -14.08
CA ASP A 220 -21.36 -3.77 -14.61
C ASP A 220 -22.22 -2.48 -14.53
N ASP A 221 -21.61 -1.32 -14.29
CA ASP A 221 -22.29 -0.03 -14.12
C ASP A 221 -23.30 0.04 -12.96
N ASN A 222 -23.22 -0.91 -12.01
CA ASN A 222 -24.01 -0.88 -10.79
C ASN A 222 -23.28 -0.10 -9.69
N LEU A 223 -23.73 1.12 -9.47
CA LEU A 223 -23.14 2.07 -8.51
C LEU A 223 -23.87 2.13 -7.16
N GLU A 224 -24.81 1.21 -6.89
CA GLU A 224 -25.60 1.25 -5.65
C GLU A 224 -24.71 1.17 -4.40
N PHE A 225 -23.59 0.46 -4.48
CA PHE A 225 -22.63 0.37 -3.38
C PHE A 225 -21.90 1.70 -3.09
N LEU A 226 -21.95 2.68 -4.02
CA LEU A 226 -21.40 4.02 -3.84
C LEU A 226 -22.39 4.99 -3.16
N SER A 227 -23.58 4.54 -2.74
CA SER A 227 -24.57 5.38 -2.07
C SER A 227 -24.30 5.65 -0.58
N GLY A 228 -23.27 5.03 0.01
CA GLY A 228 -22.85 5.22 1.40
C GLY A 228 -21.93 6.42 1.66
N ASP A 229 -21.44 6.54 2.89
CA ASP A 229 -20.55 7.63 3.35
C ASP A 229 -19.15 7.53 2.69
N ASN A 230 -19.06 8.04 1.46
CA ASN A 230 -17.89 7.97 0.59
C ASN A 230 -16.97 9.21 0.70
N GLY A 231 -16.99 9.89 1.84
CA GLY A 231 -16.22 11.11 2.09
C GLY A 231 -14.71 10.94 1.86
N ASP A 232 -14.16 9.75 2.13
CA ASP A 232 -12.74 9.45 1.92
C ASP A 232 -12.39 9.28 0.43
N MET A 233 -13.24 8.59 -0.35
CA MET A 233 -13.07 8.42 -1.80
C MET A 233 -13.15 9.77 -2.53
N LEU A 234 -14.14 10.60 -2.18
CA LEU A 234 -14.31 11.93 -2.78
C LEU A 234 -13.15 12.87 -2.42
N ARG A 235 -12.58 12.75 -1.22
CA ARG A 235 -11.39 13.52 -0.81
C ARG A 235 -10.16 13.09 -1.60
N GLU A 236 -9.97 11.79 -1.82
CA GLU A 236 -8.85 11.28 -2.60
C GLU A 236 -8.97 11.66 -4.08
N LEU A 237 -10.19 11.59 -4.65
CA LEU A 237 -10.52 12.14 -5.97
C LEU A 237 -10.20 13.62 -6.07
N THR A 238 -10.65 14.43 -5.10
CA THR A 238 -10.43 15.87 -5.10
C THR A 238 -8.93 16.21 -5.04
N ASN A 239 -8.16 15.47 -4.25
CA ASN A 239 -6.71 15.65 -4.15
C ASN A 239 -6.00 15.27 -5.47
N GLN A 240 -6.42 14.21 -6.14
CA GLN A 240 -5.88 13.83 -7.45
C GLN A 240 -6.28 14.82 -8.54
N GLN A 241 -7.55 15.22 -8.60
CA GLN A 241 -8.04 16.25 -9.52
C GLN A 241 -7.28 17.56 -9.34
N ARG A 242 -7.09 18.04 -8.10
CA ARG A 242 -6.27 19.24 -7.82
C ARG A 242 -4.83 19.11 -8.31
N THR A 243 -4.27 17.90 -8.30
CA THR A 243 -2.90 17.66 -8.80
C THR A 243 -2.87 17.67 -10.33
N ILE A 244 -3.85 17.05 -10.99
CA ILE A 244 -3.97 16.98 -12.44
C ILE A 244 -4.31 18.35 -13.05
N PHE A 245 -5.24 19.11 -12.45
CA PHE A 245 -5.63 20.44 -12.91
C PHE A 245 -4.62 21.55 -12.59
N LYS A 246 -3.67 21.34 -11.67
CA LYS A 246 -2.53 22.27 -11.46
C LYS A 246 -1.41 22.11 -12.50
N MET A 247 -1.44 21.03 -13.29
CA MET A 247 -0.46 20.76 -14.36
C MET A 247 -0.97 21.16 -15.75
N ARG A 248 -2.17 21.75 -15.84
CA ARG A 248 -2.74 22.37 -17.04
C ARG A 248 -2.80 23.88 -16.84
#